data_AF-A0A2D0JJK2-F1
#
_entry.id   AF-A0A2D0JJK2-F1
#
_cell.length_a   1.000
_cell.length_b   1.000
_cell.length_c   1.000
_cell.angle_alpha   90.00
_cell.angle_beta   90.00
_cell.angle_gamma   90.00
#
_symmetry.space_group_name_H-M   'P 1'
#
loop_
_entity.id
_entity.type
_entity.pdbx_description
1 polymer ?
#
loop_
_entity_poly.entity_id
_entity_poly.type
_entity_poly.pdbx_seq_one_letter_code
_entity_poly.pdbx_strand_id
1 'polypeptide(L)'
;MINNSFHLTQIIASVWGDPADITHAIWQAGYRKPERKEAEIATLIIDIMDGVPDEVPYSERPKNLDDILSTELNNIIFDATWSDTATPAKVAKVILRNGYQKGGE
;
A
#
# COMPACT_ATOMS: atom_id res chain seq x y z
N MET A 1 18.04 -3.96 5.91
CA MET A 1 16.85 -4.80 5.60
C MET A 1 16.16 -5.42 6.83
N ILE A 2 16.88 -6.02 7.80
CA ILE A 2 16.24 -6.67 8.97
C ILE A 2 15.44 -5.68 9.85
N ASN A 3 15.93 -4.44 10.06
CA ASN A 3 15.24 -3.42 10.86
C ASN A 3 13.88 -3.00 10.30
N ASN A 4 13.78 -2.78 8.98
CA ASN A 4 12.52 -2.35 8.35
C ASN A 4 11.45 -3.44 8.40
N SER A 5 11.84 -4.71 8.30
CA SER A 5 10.90 -5.83 8.41
C SER A 5 10.28 -5.94 9.80
N PHE A 6 11.07 -5.79 10.87
CA PHE A 6 10.56 -5.87 12.24
C PHE A 6 9.64 -4.68 12.56
N HIS A 7 10.09 -3.46 12.26
CA HIS A 7 9.30 -2.24 12.46
C HIS A 7 7.97 -2.28 11.69
N LEU A 8 8.01 -2.65 10.40
CA LEU A 8 6.79 -2.78 9.59
C LEU A 8 5.84 -3.84 10.15
N THR A 9 6.36 -4.96 10.63
CA THR A 9 5.55 -6.01 11.26
C THR A 9 4.83 -5.49 12.50
N GLN A 10 5.49 -4.68 13.33
CA GLN A 10 4.87 -4.10 14.54
C GLN A 10 3.75 -3.11 14.20
N ILE A 11 3.95 -2.26 13.19
CA ILE A 11 2.91 -1.35 12.71
C ILE A 11 1.68 -2.15 12.27
N ILE A 12 1.87 -3.13 11.39
CA ILE A 12 0.77 -3.97 10.88
C ILE A 12 0.06 -4.71 12.00
N ALA A 13 0.80 -5.25 12.97
CA ALA A 13 0.22 -5.97 14.11
C ALA A 13 -0.65 -5.07 14.99
N SER A 14 -0.30 -3.79 15.15
CA SER A 14 -1.05 -2.84 15.99
C SER A 14 -2.43 -2.46 15.44
N VAL A 15 -2.64 -2.60 14.12
CA VAL A 15 -3.90 -2.25 13.42
C VAL A 15 -4.42 -3.43 12.59
N TRP A 16 -4.10 -4.66 13.00
CA TRP A 16 -4.47 -5.85 12.24
C TRP A 16 -5.99 -6.03 12.14
N GLY A 17 -6.48 -6.37 10.95
CA GLY A 17 -7.90 -6.61 10.68
C GLY A 17 -8.32 -6.01 9.36
N ASP A 18 -8.44 -4.69 9.30
CA ASP A 18 -8.87 -3.96 8.10
C ASP A 18 -7.65 -3.59 7.22
N PRO A 19 -7.61 -4.00 5.94
CA PRO A 19 -6.57 -3.60 4.99
C PRO A 19 -6.40 -2.08 4.86
N ALA A 20 -7.48 -1.31 4.96
CA ALA A 20 -7.44 0.15 4.90
C ALA A 20 -6.72 0.75 6.10
N ASP A 21 -6.98 0.26 7.31
CA ASP A 21 -6.28 0.70 8.53
C ASP A 21 -4.79 0.36 8.46
N ILE A 22 -4.45 -0.83 7.98
CA ILE A 22 -3.05 -1.25 7.76
C ILE A 22 -2.37 -0.33 6.75
N THR A 23 -3.04 -0.02 5.63
CA THR A 23 -2.54 0.89 4.59
C THR A 23 -2.27 2.27 5.17
N HIS A 24 -3.24 2.81 5.91
CA HIS A 24 -3.12 4.12 6.54
C HIS A 24 -1.93 4.18 7.49
N ALA A 25 -1.78 3.19 8.39
CA ALA A 25 -0.69 3.16 9.36
C ALA A 25 0.70 3.07 8.69
N ILE A 26 0.83 2.25 7.63
CA ILE A 26 2.07 2.13 6.87
C ILE A 26 2.39 3.42 6.11
N TRP A 27 1.37 4.03 5.52
CA TRP A 27 1.50 5.29 4.79
C TRP A 27 1.95 6.43 5.71
N GLN A 28 1.37 6.53 6.92
CA GLN A 28 1.77 7.50 7.95
C GLN A 28 3.18 7.21 8.50
N ALA A 29 3.59 5.94 8.58
CA ALA A 29 4.93 5.56 8.99
C ALA A 29 6.02 5.87 7.94
N GLY A 30 5.64 6.43 6.79
CA GLY A 30 6.56 6.91 5.75
C GLY A 30 7.05 5.85 4.78
N TYR A 31 6.44 4.67 4.72
CA TYR A 31 6.82 3.66 3.73
C TYR A 31 6.34 4.05 2.34
N ARG A 32 7.26 4.14 1.38
CA ARG A 32 6.99 4.48 -0.03
C ARG A 32 7.83 3.61 -0.95
N LYS A 33 7.40 3.46 -2.21
CA LYS A 33 8.28 3.02 -3.29
C LYS A 33 9.24 4.16 -3.67
N PRO A 34 10.43 3.87 -4.24
CA PRO A 34 11.29 4.90 -4.81
C PRO A 34 10.59 5.69 -5.92
N GLU A 35 11.13 6.86 -6.25
CA GLU A 35 10.65 7.67 -7.36
C GLU A 35 10.67 6.88 -8.68
N ARG A 36 9.62 7.06 -9.48
CA ARG A 36 9.39 6.37 -10.74
C ARG A 36 9.35 7.36 -11.89
N LYS A 37 9.60 6.87 -13.10
CA LYS A 37 9.51 7.70 -14.30
C LYS A 37 8.07 8.12 -14.58
N GLU A 38 7.90 9.26 -15.23
CA GLU A 38 6.58 9.82 -15.58
C GLU A 38 5.69 8.81 -16.33
N ALA A 39 6.26 8.04 -17.27
CA ALA A 39 5.51 7.03 -18.00
C ALA A 39 4.99 5.89 -17.11
N GLU A 40 5.78 5.46 -16.11
CA GLU A 40 5.37 4.41 -15.16
C GLU A 40 4.25 4.93 -14.25
N ILE A 41 4.34 6.19 -13.81
CA ILE A 41 3.28 6.84 -13.04
C ILE A 41 2.00 6.99 -13.87
N ALA A 42 2.11 7.39 -15.14
CA ALA A 42 0.95 7.50 -16.02
C ALA A 42 0.24 6.15 -16.20
N THR A 43 0.99 5.07 -16.42
CA THR A 43 0.42 3.71 -16.49
C THR A 43 -0.26 3.32 -15.17
N LEU A 44 0.35 3.60 -14.03
CA LEU A 44 -0.26 3.33 -12.72
C LEU A 44 -1.58 4.09 -12.52
N ILE A 45 -1.61 5.38 -12.88
CA ILE A 45 -2.83 6.20 -12.77
C ILE A 45 -3.95 5.58 -13.61
N ILE A 46 -3.65 5.17 -14.85
CA ILE A 46 -4.65 4.54 -15.73
C ILE A 46 -5.17 3.25 -15.09
N ASP A 47 -4.27 2.35 -14.66
CA ASP A 47 -4.62 1.06 -14.06
C ASP A 47 -5.50 1.22 -12.81
N ILE A 48 -5.12 2.12 -11.90
CA ILE A 48 -5.89 2.40 -10.68
C ILE A 48 -7.25 3.01 -11.01
N MET A 49 -7.31 3.96 -11.94
CA MET A 49 -8.57 4.63 -12.29
C MET A 49 -9.52 3.74 -13.08
N ASP A 50 -9.00 2.83 -13.91
CA ASP A 50 -9.78 1.81 -14.63
C ASP A 50 -10.36 0.76 -13.68
N GLY A 51 -9.63 0.46 -12.60
CA GLY A 51 -10.10 -0.44 -11.53
C GLY A 51 -11.19 0.13 -10.61
N VAL A 52 -11.53 1.42 -10.72
CA VAL A 52 -12.60 2.03 -9.90
C VAL A 52 -13.97 1.69 -10.49
N PRO A 53 -14.87 0.99 -9.76
CA PRO A 53 -16.19 0.67 -10.25
C PRO A 53 -17.01 1.90 -10.64
N ASP A 54 -17.84 1.76 -11.67
CA ASP A 54 -18.64 2.87 -12.22
C ASP A 54 -19.59 3.48 -11.18
N GLU A 55 -20.06 2.67 -10.23
CA GLU A 55 -20.99 3.08 -9.17
C GLU A 55 -20.32 3.96 -8.09
N VAL A 56 -18.98 3.97 -8.01
CA VAL A 56 -18.26 4.77 -7.02
C VAL A 56 -18.42 6.26 -7.35
N PRO A 57 -19.00 7.06 -6.44
CA PRO A 57 -19.17 8.49 -6.64
C PRO A 57 -17.84 9.19 -6.89
N TYR A 58 -17.82 10.20 -7.76
CA TYR A 58 -16.61 10.99 -8.05
C TYR A 58 -15.94 11.54 -6.77
N SER A 59 -16.72 11.84 -5.73
CA SER A 59 -16.21 12.32 -4.44
C SER A 59 -15.32 11.33 -3.71
N GLU A 60 -15.46 10.03 -3.99
CA GLU A 60 -14.75 8.92 -3.33
C GLU A 60 -13.63 8.34 -4.21
N ARG A 61 -13.52 8.77 -5.47
CA ARG A 61 -12.45 8.35 -6.37
C ARG A 61 -11.13 9.03 -6.00
N PRO A 62 -9.96 8.42 -6.32
CA PRO A 62 -8.66 9.07 -6.19
C PRO A 62 -8.64 10.42 -6.93
N LYS A 63 -8.14 11.47 -6.28
CA LYS A 63 -8.14 12.85 -6.80
C LYS A 63 -6.76 13.38 -7.13
N ASN A 64 -5.73 12.75 -6.58
CA ASN A 64 -4.35 13.20 -6.70
C ASN A 64 -3.38 12.01 -6.69
N LEU A 65 -2.09 12.29 -6.90
CA LEU A 65 -1.07 11.26 -6.97
C LEU A 65 -0.92 10.50 -5.64
N ASP A 66 -1.03 11.17 -4.48
CA ASP A 66 -0.94 10.49 -3.19
C ASP A 66 -2.07 9.48 -3.00
N ASP A 67 -3.29 9.82 -3.42
CA ASP A 67 -4.42 8.88 -3.41
C ASP A 67 -4.07 7.64 -4.26
N ILE A 68 -3.62 7.84 -5.50
CA ILE A 68 -3.21 6.76 -6.42
C ILE A 68 -2.13 5.86 -5.81
N LEU A 69 -1.08 6.46 -5.24
CA LEU A 69 0.03 5.74 -4.64
C LEU A 69 -0.38 4.98 -3.35
N SER A 70 -1.31 5.55 -2.59
CA SER A 70 -1.87 4.89 -1.41
C SER A 70 -2.79 3.73 -1.79
N THR A 71 -3.55 3.85 -2.88
CA THR A 71 -4.38 2.76 -3.43
C THR A 71 -3.51 1.62 -3.95
N GLU A 72 -2.39 1.92 -4.62
CA GLU A 72 -1.42 0.88 -5.02
C GLU A 72 -0.95 0.06 -3.81
N LEU A 73 -0.63 0.74 -2.69
CA LEU A 73 -0.25 0.06 -1.44
C LEU A 73 -1.43 -0.75 -0.88
N ASN A 74 -2.64 -0.19 -0.91
CA ASN A 74 -3.85 -0.85 -0.42
C ASN A 74 -4.13 -2.15 -1.16
N ASN A 75 -4.07 -2.16 -2.49
CA ASN A 75 -4.31 -3.34 -3.31
C ASN A 75 -3.34 -4.48 -2.93
N ILE A 76 -2.06 -4.17 -2.75
CA ILE A 76 -1.04 -5.15 -2.30
C ILE A 76 -1.36 -5.71 -0.92
N ILE A 77 -1.81 -4.85 0.01
CA ILE A 77 -2.15 -5.26 1.38
C ILE A 77 -3.42 -6.10 1.37
N PHE A 78 -4.46 -5.66 0.65
CA PHE A 78 -5.73 -6.36 0.51
C PHE A 78 -5.51 -7.80 0.07
N ASP A 79 -4.77 -8.00 -1.03
CA ASP A 79 -4.42 -9.32 -1.55
C ASP A 79 -3.62 -10.16 -0.52
N ALA A 80 -2.68 -9.52 0.17
CA ALA A 80 -1.84 -10.21 1.17
C ALA A 80 -2.62 -10.61 2.44
N THR A 81 -3.68 -9.87 2.78
CA THR A 81 -4.56 -10.14 3.93
C THR A 81 -5.64 -11.16 3.63
N TRP A 82 -6.01 -11.38 2.36
CA TRP A 82 -7.07 -12.32 1.96
C TRP A 82 -6.71 -13.80 2.21
N SER A 83 -5.42 -14.12 2.42
CA SER A 83 -5.02 -15.49 2.74
C SER A 83 -5.46 -15.91 4.15
N ASP A 84 -6.05 -17.10 4.29
CA ASP A 84 -6.34 -17.71 5.60
C ASP A 84 -5.11 -17.90 6.50
N THR A 85 -3.91 -17.82 5.91
CA THR A 85 -2.65 -17.92 6.63
C THR A 85 -1.94 -16.57 6.79
N ALA A 86 -2.63 -15.47 6.48
CA ALA A 86 -2.09 -14.12 6.57
C ALA A 86 -1.67 -13.82 8.01
N THR A 87 -0.51 -13.19 8.14
CA THR A 87 0.02 -12.71 9.41
C THR A 87 0.68 -11.36 9.17
N PRO A 88 0.79 -10.50 10.19
CA PRO A 88 1.50 -9.23 10.05
C PRO A 88 2.90 -9.36 9.43
N ALA A 89 3.65 -10.39 9.81
CA ALA A 89 4.99 -10.66 9.28
C ALA A 89 4.98 -11.05 7.79
N LYS A 90 3.99 -11.85 7.35
CA LYS A 90 3.84 -12.21 5.93
C LYS A 90 3.46 -10.98 5.10
N VAL A 91 2.51 -10.17 5.58
CA VAL A 91 2.09 -8.94 4.89
C VAL A 91 3.27 -7.95 4.80
N ALA A 92 4.01 -7.74 5.90
CA ALA A 92 5.24 -6.93 5.88
C ALA A 92 6.24 -7.41 4.81
N LYS A 93 6.44 -8.73 4.71
CA LYS A 93 7.33 -9.32 3.71
C LYS A 93 6.86 -9.08 2.28
N VAL A 94 5.55 -9.14 2.01
CA VAL A 94 4.98 -8.84 0.69
C VAL A 94 5.18 -7.38 0.33
N ILE A 95 4.92 -6.45 1.26
CA ILE A 95 5.11 -5.01 1.06
C ILE A 95 6.57 -4.69 0.72
N LEU A 96 7.53 -5.21 1.49
CA LEU A 96 8.96 -4.99 1.23
C LEU A 96 9.41 -5.60 -0.11
N ARG A 97 8.88 -6.77 -0.48
CA ARG A 97 9.15 -7.40 -1.78
C ARG A 97 8.61 -6.58 -2.96
N ASN A 98 7.56 -5.80 -2.74
CA ASN A 98 7.03 -4.87 -3.73
C ASN A 98 7.81 -3.54 -3.79
N GLY A 99 8.93 -3.42 -3.08
CA GLY A 99 9.84 -2.28 -3.17
C GLY A 99 9.48 -1.11 -2.24
N TYR A 100 8.55 -1.30 -1.30
CA TYR A 100 8.30 -0.31 -0.26
C TYR A 100 9.45 -0.29 0.74
N GLN A 101 9.89 0.91 1.09
CA GLN A 101 10.93 1.16 2.07
C GLN A 101 10.55 2.40 2.89
N LYS A 102 11.03 2.47 4.12
CA LYS A 102 10.80 3.64 4.96
C LYS A 102 11.57 4.82 4.35
N GLY A 103 10.88 5.91 4.03
CA GLY A 103 11.51 7.12 3.51
C GLY A 103 12.41 7.77 4.58
N GLY A 104 13.61 8.19 4.18
CA GLY A 104 14.54 8.92 5.06
C GLY A 104 15.70 8.13 5.67
N GLU A 105 16.11 7.00 5.07
CA GLU A 105 17.43 6.38 5.31
C GLU A 105 18.28 6.37 4.04
#